data_AF-A0A969TDR6-F1
#
_entry.id   AF-A0A969TDR6-F1
#
_cell.length_a   1.000
_cell.length_b   1.000
_cell.length_c   1.000
_cell.angle_alpha   90.00
_cell.angle_beta   90.00
_cell.angle_gamma   90.00
#
_symmetry.space_group_name_H-M   'P 1'
#
loop_
_entity.id
_entity.type
_entity.pdbx_description
1 polymer ?
#
loop_
_entity_poly.entity_id
_entity_poly.type
_entity_poly.pdbx_seq_one_letter_code
_entity_poly.pdbx_strand_id
1 'polypeptide(L)'
;MMLLSLLKSIFYSKIFKSKKEFLPRESFNVIWYGNAGTENPPYGIIDLVKVLPFLEQLNREISVNLSVISNSFDSFKHYTSAAKIPIKYYQWQLSSFPYIFSQHDVCIIPISLNHLTRCKTNNRLVLSLLLDVPVVADKIPSYEEFSDFVLFSDWENNLRKYASNSQLRQQHIKHGKEYILAKYNQNRVVSQWSNLFQTLLA
;
A
#
# COMPACT_ATOMS: atom_id res chain seq x y z
N MET A 1 4.86 15.92 8.11
CA MET A 1 6.20 16.25 7.57
C MET A 1 6.79 15.17 6.64
N MET A 2 6.52 13.87 6.86
CA MET A 2 7.08 12.77 6.03
C MET A 2 6.50 12.65 4.60
N LEU A 3 5.22 13.01 4.39
CA LEU A 3 4.57 12.91 3.08
C LEU A 3 5.16 13.90 2.05
N LEU A 4 5.54 15.11 2.50
CA LEU A 4 6.11 16.17 1.66
C LEU A 4 7.54 15.86 1.19
N SER A 5 8.35 15.19 2.01
CA SER A 5 9.69 14.74 1.59
C SER A 5 9.62 13.56 0.61
N LEU A 6 8.66 12.65 0.81
CA LEU A 6 8.34 11.58 -0.15
C LEU A 6 7.79 12.13 -1.48
N LEU A 7 6.99 13.20 -1.47
CA LEU A 7 6.53 13.88 -2.69
C LEU A 7 7.69 14.55 -3.47
N LYS A 8 8.71 15.08 -2.78
CA LYS A 8 9.95 15.55 -3.44
C LYS A 8 10.75 14.37 -4.04
N SER A 9 10.77 13.21 -3.39
CA SER A 9 11.36 11.98 -3.95
C SER A 9 10.57 11.43 -5.16
N ILE A 10 9.23 11.55 -5.16
CA ILE A 10 8.37 11.26 -6.32
C ILE A 10 8.70 12.21 -7.50
N PHE A 11 9.13 13.44 -7.23
CA PHE A 11 9.66 14.32 -8.27
C PHE A 11 10.99 13.81 -8.86
N TYR A 12 11.86 13.17 -8.06
CA TYR A 12 13.05 12.46 -8.56
C TYR A 12 12.69 11.17 -9.32
N SER A 13 11.56 10.51 -9.00
CA SER A 13 11.11 9.31 -9.73
C SER A 13 10.63 9.60 -11.16
N LYS A 14 10.41 10.88 -11.53
CA LYS A 14 10.21 11.26 -12.94
C LYS A 14 11.42 10.92 -13.83
N ILE A 15 12.62 10.79 -13.25
CA ILE A 15 13.84 10.40 -13.99
C ILE A 15 13.86 8.88 -14.30
N PHE A 16 13.02 8.07 -13.63
CA PHE A 16 12.87 6.64 -13.87
C PHE A 16 11.49 6.25 -14.39
N LYS A 17 10.87 7.10 -15.24
CA LYS A 17 9.72 6.69 -16.04
C LYS A 17 10.17 5.75 -17.16
N SER A 18 10.50 4.51 -16.79
CA SER A 18 10.32 3.40 -17.70
C SER A 18 8.82 3.32 -17.98
N LYS A 19 8.44 3.50 -19.25
CA LYS A 19 7.12 3.17 -19.76
C LYS A 19 6.91 1.70 -19.39
N LYS A 20 6.11 1.41 -18.36
CA LYS A 20 5.67 0.04 -18.05
C LYS A 20 4.79 -0.39 -19.23
N GLU A 21 5.41 -0.90 -20.29
CA GLU A 21 4.71 -1.75 -21.24
C GLU A 21 4.31 -2.99 -20.43
N PHE A 22 3.00 -3.14 -20.21
CA PHE A 22 2.43 -4.30 -19.54
C PHE A 22 2.48 -5.48 -20.51
N LEU A 23 3.70 -5.98 -20.74
CA LEU A 23 3.87 -7.33 -21.25
C LEU A 23 3.18 -8.29 -20.26
N PRO A 24 2.57 -9.39 -20.72
CA PRO A 24 2.04 -10.42 -19.84
C PRO A 24 3.15 -10.86 -18.90
N ARG A 25 3.04 -10.52 -17.62
CA ARG A 25 4.01 -10.98 -16.62
C ARG A 25 3.61 -12.39 -16.22
N GLU A 26 4.58 -13.30 -16.25
CA GLU A 26 4.41 -14.69 -15.81
C GLU A 26 4.08 -14.82 -14.31
N SER A 27 4.17 -13.72 -13.54
CA SER A 27 3.90 -13.69 -12.12
C SER A 27 3.13 -12.44 -11.68
N PHE A 28 2.34 -12.61 -10.62
CA PHE A 28 1.64 -11.57 -9.90
C PHE A 28 2.46 -11.15 -8.67
N ASN A 29 3.02 -9.93 -8.72
CA ASN A 29 3.94 -9.46 -7.70
C ASN A 29 3.20 -8.60 -6.66
N VAL A 30 3.11 -9.13 -5.45
CA VAL A 30 2.42 -8.52 -4.31
C VAL A 30 3.44 -7.83 -3.42
N ILE A 31 3.09 -6.68 -2.86
CA ILE A 31 3.93 -5.99 -1.89
C ILE A 31 3.20 -5.64 -0.61
N TRP A 32 3.90 -5.74 0.50
CA TRP A 32 3.55 -5.11 1.76
C TRP A 32 4.71 -4.23 2.23
N TYR A 33 4.40 -3.11 2.86
CA TYR A 33 5.40 -2.29 3.54
C TYR A 33 4.85 -1.69 4.83
N GLY A 34 5.70 -1.57 5.84
CA GLY A 34 5.30 -1.03 7.13
C GLY A 34 6.37 -1.25 8.20
N ASN A 35 6.05 -0.83 9.42
CA ASN A 35 6.87 -1.14 10.59
C ASN A 35 6.54 -2.57 11.08
N ALA A 36 7.50 -3.22 11.73
CA ALA A 36 7.32 -4.46 12.49
C ALA A 36 6.04 -4.43 13.34
N GLY A 37 5.84 -3.32 14.05
CA GLY A 37 4.69 -3.09 14.94
C GLY A 37 4.77 -3.88 16.24
N THR A 38 3.62 -4.24 16.81
CA THR A 38 3.52 -4.92 18.10
C THR A 38 2.43 -6.00 18.07
N GLU A 39 2.49 -6.96 19.00
CA GLU A 39 1.48 -8.00 19.13
C GLU A 39 0.28 -7.59 19.99
N ASN A 40 0.48 -6.71 20.97
CA ASN A 40 -0.55 -6.32 21.95
C ASN A 40 -0.60 -4.78 22.11
N PRO A 41 -1.57 -4.09 21.47
CA PRO A 41 -2.51 -4.62 20.49
C PRO A 41 -1.81 -4.92 19.13
N PRO A 42 -2.36 -5.83 18.30
CA PRO A 42 -1.71 -6.26 17.08
C PRO A 42 -1.74 -5.17 16.00
N TYR A 43 -0.58 -4.85 15.44
CA TYR A 43 -0.45 -4.12 14.18
C TYR A 43 0.93 -4.38 13.55
N GLY A 44 1.03 -4.23 12.23
CA GLY A 44 2.33 -4.26 11.54
C GLY A 44 2.54 -5.56 10.75
N ILE A 45 3.73 -6.16 10.82
CA ILE A 45 4.04 -7.37 10.04
C ILE A 45 3.10 -8.52 10.44
N ILE A 46 2.73 -8.63 11.71
CA ILE A 46 1.83 -9.68 12.22
C ILE A 46 0.53 -9.80 11.42
N ASP A 47 0.02 -8.70 10.88
CA ASP A 47 -1.21 -8.69 10.08
C ASP A 47 -1.07 -9.46 8.76
N LEU A 48 0.16 -9.72 8.27
CA LEU A 48 0.39 -10.55 7.08
C LEU A 48 -0.15 -11.97 7.24
N VAL A 49 -0.14 -12.52 8.46
CA VAL A 49 -0.66 -13.87 8.74
C VAL A 49 -2.10 -14.03 8.27
N LYS A 50 -2.89 -12.94 8.28
CA LYS A 50 -4.27 -12.93 7.79
C LYS A 50 -4.40 -13.15 6.28
N VAL A 51 -3.39 -12.75 5.51
CA VAL A 51 -3.46 -12.69 4.03
C VAL A 51 -2.63 -13.77 3.35
N LEU A 52 -1.60 -14.30 4.04
CA LEU A 52 -0.75 -15.37 3.52
C LEU A 52 -1.54 -16.59 2.99
N PRO A 53 -2.60 -17.10 3.66
CA PRO A 53 -3.38 -18.23 3.13
C PRO A 53 -4.05 -17.94 1.78
N PHE A 54 -4.56 -16.72 1.57
CA PHE A 54 -5.18 -16.33 0.30
C PHE A 54 -4.15 -16.18 -0.82
N LEU A 55 -2.94 -15.71 -0.51
CA LEU A 55 -1.83 -15.66 -1.46
C LEU A 55 -1.35 -17.07 -1.84
N GLU A 56 -1.26 -17.99 -0.88
CA GLU A 56 -0.94 -19.40 -1.16
C GLU A 56 -1.98 -20.08 -2.04
N GLN A 57 -3.27 -19.80 -1.80
CA GLN A 57 -4.34 -20.32 -2.64
C GLN A 57 -4.25 -19.77 -4.06
N LEU A 58 -4.07 -18.45 -4.22
CA LEU A 58 -3.88 -17.82 -5.53
C LEU A 58 -2.63 -18.34 -6.24
N ASN A 59 -1.56 -18.66 -5.50
CA ASN A 59 -0.32 -19.19 -6.05
C ASN A 59 -0.49 -20.55 -6.76
N ARG A 60 -1.57 -21.28 -6.47
CA ARG A 60 -1.90 -22.55 -7.14
C ARG A 60 -2.42 -22.34 -8.57
N GLU A 61 -2.84 -21.12 -8.90
CA GLU A 61 -3.46 -20.79 -10.17
C GLU A 61 -2.55 -19.91 -11.04
N ILE A 62 -1.80 -19.00 -10.40
CA ILE A 62 -0.82 -18.13 -11.03
C ILE A 62 0.40 -17.99 -10.12
N SER A 63 1.59 -17.80 -10.68
CA SER A 63 2.79 -17.57 -9.85
C SER A 63 2.66 -16.27 -9.06
N VAL A 64 2.74 -16.34 -7.72
CA VAL A 64 2.62 -15.20 -6.79
C VAL A 64 3.94 -15.01 -6.05
N ASN A 65 4.48 -13.79 -6.10
CA ASN A 65 5.64 -13.40 -5.30
C ASN A 65 5.23 -12.31 -4.30
N LEU A 66 5.62 -12.44 -3.03
CA LEU A 66 5.42 -11.38 -2.03
C LEU A 66 6.74 -10.69 -1.69
N SER A 67 6.76 -9.36 -1.77
CA SER A 67 7.84 -8.54 -1.19
C SER A 67 7.39 -7.90 0.11
N VAL A 68 8.23 -7.95 1.13
CA VAL A 68 8.00 -7.29 2.43
C VAL A 68 9.08 -6.24 2.65
N ILE A 69 8.68 -4.96 2.70
CA ILE A 69 9.58 -3.85 3.06
C ILE A 69 9.33 -3.46 4.52
N SER A 70 10.32 -3.67 5.40
CA SER A 70 10.17 -3.36 6.83
C SER A 70 11.47 -2.94 7.50
N ASN A 71 11.37 -2.54 8.76
CA ASN A 71 12.50 -2.21 9.62
C ASN A 71 13.04 -3.43 10.41
N SER A 72 12.37 -4.58 10.39
CA SER A 72 12.73 -5.77 11.19
C SER A 72 12.73 -7.04 10.35
N PHE A 73 13.92 -7.62 10.14
CA PHE A 73 14.08 -8.93 9.51
C PHE A 73 13.61 -10.07 10.42
N ASP A 74 13.81 -9.94 11.73
CA ASP A 74 13.40 -10.97 12.70
C ASP A 74 11.88 -11.12 12.75
N SER A 75 11.15 -9.99 12.80
CA SER A 75 9.67 -10.01 12.74
C SER A 75 9.19 -10.57 11.40
N PHE A 76 9.84 -10.19 10.29
CA PHE A 76 9.55 -10.76 8.98
C PHE A 76 9.67 -12.29 9.02
N LYS A 77 10.84 -12.81 9.43
CA LYS A 77 11.10 -14.25 9.50
C LYS A 77 10.09 -14.96 10.41
N HIS A 78 9.78 -14.37 11.56
CA HIS A 78 8.84 -14.92 12.52
C HIS A 78 7.44 -15.12 11.90
N TYR A 79 6.87 -14.10 11.27
CA TYR A 79 5.49 -14.16 10.77
C TYR A 79 5.33 -14.74 9.36
N THR A 80 6.39 -14.85 8.56
CA THR A 80 6.28 -15.33 7.16
C THR A 80 6.96 -16.67 6.89
N SER A 81 7.70 -17.25 7.85
CA SER A 81 8.48 -18.48 7.62
C SER A 81 7.64 -19.71 7.27
N ALA A 82 6.39 -19.78 7.73
CA ALA A 82 5.49 -20.90 7.44
C ALA A 82 4.83 -20.81 6.05
N ALA A 83 4.98 -19.68 5.35
CA ALA A 83 4.31 -19.45 4.09
C ALA A 83 4.91 -20.29 2.94
N LYS A 84 4.04 -20.81 2.07
CA LYS A 84 4.40 -21.68 0.94
C LYS A 84 4.42 -20.95 -0.41
N ILE A 85 4.84 -19.69 -0.39
CA ILE A 85 5.06 -18.87 -1.58
C ILE A 85 6.45 -18.22 -1.53
N PRO A 86 7.03 -17.81 -2.66
CA PRO A 86 8.22 -16.97 -2.65
C PRO A 86 7.97 -15.65 -1.92
N ILE A 87 8.75 -15.40 -0.86
CA ILE A 87 8.70 -14.14 -0.11
C ILE A 87 10.09 -13.53 -0.02
N LYS A 88 10.22 -12.27 -0.44
CA LYS A 88 11.48 -11.52 -0.39
C LYS A 88 11.41 -10.37 0.62
N TYR A 89 12.41 -10.29 1.49
CA TYR A 89 12.58 -9.17 2.41
C TYR A 89 13.40 -8.05 1.79
N TYR A 90 13.01 -6.82 2.08
CA TYR A 90 13.81 -5.63 1.87
C TYR A 90 13.86 -4.80 3.15
N GLN A 91 15.06 -4.46 3.59
CA GLN A 91 15.23 -3.49 4.67
C GLN A 91 14.72 -2.12 4.19
N TRP A 92 13.91 -1.46 5.01
CA TRP A 92 13.38 -0.14 4.70
C TRP A 92 14.52 0.86 4.53
N GLN A 93 14.54 1.53 3.38
CA GLN A 93 15.46 2.61 3.05
C GLN A 93 14.74 3.63 2.18
N LEU A 94 14.83 4.92 2.54
CA LEU A 94 14.14 5.99 1.82
C LEU A 94 14.56 6.07 0.34
N SER A 95 15.84 5.83 0.04
CA SER A 95 16.41 5.96 -1.31
C SER A 95 15.93 4.89 -2.28
N SER A 96 15.78 3.64 -1.84
CA SER A 96 15.40 2.50 -2.69
C SER A 96 13.91 2.21 -2.67
N PHE A 97 13.17 2.69 -1.67
CA PHE A 97 11.75 2.38 -1.47
C PHE A 97 10.88 2.64 -2.71
N PRO A 98 10.87 3.83 -3.36
CA PRO A 98 9.98 4.07 -4.50
C PRO A 98 10.29 3.17 -5.71
N TYR A 99 11.58 2.91 -5.96
CA TYR A 99 12.01 2.04 -7.04
C TYR A 99 11.53 0.61 -6.82
N ILE A 100 11.81 0.02 -5.65
CA ILE A 100 11.39 -1.34 -5.31
C ILE A 100 9.86 -1.42 -5.33
N PHE A 101 9.19 -0.47 -4.68
CA PHE A 101 7.75 -0.50 -4.51
C PHE A 101 7.00 -0.48 -5.85
N SER A 102 7.38 0.42 -6.76
CA SER A 102 6.73 0.59 -8.07
C SER A 102 6.84 -0.62 -9.01
N GLN A 103 7.70 -1.61 -8.72
CA GLN A 103 7.80 -2.82 -9.54
C GLN A 103 6.63 -3.80 -9.36
N HIS A 104 5.79 -3.62 -8.34
CA HIS A 104 4.75 -4.57 -7.97
C HIS A 104 3.43 -4.31 -8.69
N ASP A 105 2.56 -5.33 -8.65
CA ASP A 105 1.23 -5.33 -9.27
C ASP A 105 0.13 -4.90 -8.30
N VAL A 106 0.29 -5.16 -7.00
CA VAL A 106 -0.67 -4.80 -5.96
C VAL A 106 0.03 -4.62 -4.60
N CYS A 107 -0.43 -3.64 -3.83
CA CYS A 107 -0.07 -3.48 -2.43
C CYS A 107 -1.18 -4.05 -1.54
N ILE A 108 -0.81 -4.88 -0.56
CA ILE A 108 -1.73 -5.39 0.46
C ILE A 108 -1.56 -4.65 1.77
N ILE A 109 -2.68 -4.31 2.41
CA ILE A 109 -2.71 -3.63 3.71
C ILE A 109 -3.69 -4.36 4.64
N PRO A 110 -3.33 -5.54 5.16
CA PRO A 110 -4.10 -6.16 6.22
C PRO A 110 -3.95 -5.38 7.52
N ILE A 111 -5.04 -5.37 8.28
CA ILE A 111 -5.18 -4.64 9.54
C ILE A 111 -6.00 -5.50 10.50
N SER A 112 -5.44 -5.82 11.66
CA SER A 112 -6.22 -6.29 12.80
C SER A 112 -6.93 -5.10 13.46
N LEU A 113 -8.26 -5.06 13.40
CA LEU A 113 -9.01 -3.92 13.92
C LEU A 113 -8.98 -3.89 15.45
N ASN A 114 -8.50 -2.78 16.00
CA ASN A 114 -8.45 -2.47 17.42
C ASN A 114 -8.48 -0.95 17.62
N HIS A 115 -8.46 -0.49 18.87
CA HIS A 115 -8.55 0.93 19.20
C HIS A 115 -7.42 1.77 18.57
N LEU A 116 -6.20 1.23 18.40
CA LEU A 116 -5.10 1.94 17.75
C LEU A 116 -5.21 1.91 16.23
N THR A 117 -5.58 0.78 15.64
CA THR A 117 -5.64 0.63 14.18
C THR A 117 -6.85 1.34 13.56
N ARG A 118 -7.95 1.46 14.30
CA ARG A 118 -9.15 2.22 13.89
C ARG A 118 -8.84 3.69 13.63
N CYS A 119 -7.91 4.27 14.38
CA CYS A 119 -7.54 5.69 14.30
C CYS A 119 -6.37 5.97 13.34
N LYS A 120 -5.88 4.97 12.59
CA LYS A 120 -4.78 5.16 11.64
C LYS A 120 -5.23 6.03 10.48
N THR A 121 -4.29 6.79 9.93
CA THR A 121 -4.50 7.60 8.73
C THR A 121 -4.40 6.75 7.46
N ASN A 122 -4.81 7.34 6.34
CA ASN A 122 -4.76 6.77 4.99
C ASN A 122 -3.38 6.76 4.33
N ASN A 123 -2.31 7.13 5.04
CA ASN A 123 -0.98 7.36 4.43
C ASN A 123 -0.46 6.17 3.63
N ARG A 124 -0.69 4.93 4.09
CA ARG A 124 -0.21 3.73 3.37
C ARG A 124 -0.94 3.52 2.04
N LEU A 125 -2.25 3.67 2.07
CA LEU A 125 -3.11 3.58 0.89
C LEU A 125 -2.76 4.69 -0.11
N VAL A 126 -2.73 5.94 0.36
CA VAL A 126 -2.44 7.13 -0.46
C VAL A 126 -1.08 7.02 -1.14
N LEU A 127 -0.03 6.67 -0.38
CA LEU A 127 1.31 6.53 -0.94
C LEU A 127 1.38 5.41 -1.99
N SER A 128 0.67 4.30 -1.78
CA SER A 128 0.64 3.19 -2.73
C SER A 128 0.09 3.62 -4.10
N LEU A 129 -1.06 4.30 -4.08
CA LEU A 129 -1.68 4.83 -5.31
C LEU A 129 -0.81 5.89 -5.98
N LEU A 130 -0.18 6.78 -5.20
CA LEU A 130 0.74 7.79 -5.73
C LEU A 130 1.96 7.18 -6.43
N LEU A 131 2.41 6.00 -5.98
CA LEU A 131 3.50 5.21 -6.55
C LEU A 131 3.06 4.21 -7.63
N ASP A 132 1.86 4.39 -8.18
CA ASP A 132 1.32 3.58 -9.29
C ASP A 132 1.15 2.09 -8.95
N VAL A 133 0.77 1.78 -7.69
CA VAL A 133 0.43 0.43 -7.25
C VAL A 133 -0.99 0.43 -6.65
N PRO A 134 -1.93 -0.36 -7.18
CA PRO A 134 -3.29 -0.45 -6.63
C PRO A 134 -3.29 -1.17 -5.29
N VAL A 135 -4.36 -1.00 -4.51
CA VAL A 135 -4.41 -1.46 -3.11
C VAL A 135 -5.57 -2.44 -2.88
N VAL A 136 -5.27 -3.52 -2.16
CA VAL A 136 -6.26 -4.34 -1.45
C VAL A 136 -6.00 -4.18 0.05
N ALA A 137 -7.02 -3.82 0.83
CA ALA A 137 -6.83 -3.50 2.24
C ALA A 137 -7.97 -4.02 3.11
N ASP A 138 -7.72 -4.18 4.40
CA ASP A 138 -8.82 -4.21 5.37
C ASP A 138 -9.39 -2.79 5.53
N LYS A 139 -10.71 -2.68 5.64
CA LYS A 139 -11.40 -1.39 5.75
C LYS A 139 -11.27 -0.80 7.16
N ILE A 140 -10.87 0.47 7.24
CA ILE A 140 -10.89 1.30 8.45
C ILE A 140 -11.53 2.66 8.13
N PRO A 141 -11.99 3.46 9.11
CA PRO A 141 -12.70 4.71 8.84
C PRO A 141 -11.96 5.68 7.91
N SER A 142 -10.64 5.82 8.06
CA SER A 142 -9.84 6.70 7.19
C SER A 142 -9.69 6.18 5.75
N TYR A 143 -10.05 4.93 5.48
CA TYR A 143 -9.96 4.32 4.15
C TYR A 143 -11.29 4.39 3.38
N GLU A 144 -12.41 4.70 4.05
CA GLU A 144 -13.75 4.61 3.46
C GLU A 144 -13.92 5.50 2.23
N GLU A 145 -13.30 6.68 2.24
CA GLU A 145 -13.36 7.64 1.15
C GLU A 145 -12.69 7.17 -0.16
N PHE A 146 -11.98 6.04 -0.15
CA PHE A 146 -11.32 5.47 -1.32
C PHE A 146 -12.07 4.27 -1.92
N SER A 147 -13.31 4.00 -1.48
CA SER A 147 -14.11 2.82 -1.86
C SER A 147 -14.37 2.69 -3.38
N ASP A 148 -14.30 3.79 -4.13
CA ASP A 148 -14.53 3.77 -5.57
C ASP A 148 -13.35 3.23 -6.38
N PHE A 149 -12.16 3.12 -5.77
CA PHE A 149 -10.93 2.73 -6.48
C PHE A 149 -9.94 1.94 -5.60
N VAL A 150 -10.36 1.49 -4.43
CA VAL A 150 -9.64 0.54 -3.58
C VAL A 150 -10.55 -0.62 -3.25
N LEU A 151 -10.01 -1.83 -3.33
CA LEU A 151 -10.75 -3.05 -3.01
C LEU A 151 -10.55 -3.41 -1.53
N PHE A 152 -11.64 -3.71 -0.82
CA PHE A 152 -11.60 -3.89 0.62
C PHE A 152 -12.08 -5.27 1.08
N SER A 153 -11.36 -5.81 2.08
CA SER A 153 -11.70 -6.92 2.99
C SER A 153 -11.97 -8.31 2.38
N ASP A 154 -12.50 -8.43 1.18
CA ASP A 154 -12.64 -9.71 0.47
C ASP A 154 -11.30 -10.08 -0.19
N TRP A 155 -10.39 -10.65 0.61
CA TRP A 155 -9.03 -10.94 0.18
C TRP A 155 -8.98 -11.91 -1.00
N GLU A 156 -9.75 -13.00 -0.94
CA GLU A 156 -9.76 -14.02 -1.98
C GLU A 156 -10.19 -13.44 -3.33
N ASN A 157 -11.38 -12.82 -3.41
CA ASN A 157 -11.91 -12.35 -4.69
C ASN A 157 -11.16 -11.12 -5.18
N ASN A 158 -10.76 -10.19 -4.30
CA ASN A 158 -10.10 -8.96 -4.74
C ASN A 158 -8.68 -9.19 -5.23
N LEU A 159 -7.93 -10.12 -4.62
CA LEU A 159 -6.61 -10.51 -5.12
C LEU A 159 -6.72 -11.14 -6.52
N ARG A 160 -7.67 -12.06 -6.72
CA ARG A 160 -7.97 -12.67 -8.03
C ARG A 160 -8.38 -11.64 -9.08
N LYS A 161 -9.26 -10.71 -8.69
CA LYS A 161 -9.74 -9.63 -9.55
C LYS A 161 -8.59 -8.77 -10.04
N TYR A 162 -7.71 -8.34 -9.15
CA TYR A 162 -6.53 -7.59 -9.56
C TYR A 162 -5.52 -8.42 -10.31
N ALA A 163 -5.32 -9.70 -9.99
CA ALA A 163 -4.41 -10.55 -10.73
C ALA A 163 -4.80 -10.72 -12.21
N SER A 164 -6.09 -10.94 -12.46
CA SER A 164 -6.64 -11.19 -13.80
C SER A 164 -6.96 -9.92 -14.61
N ASN A 165 -7.07 -8.75 -13.98
CA ASN A 165 -7.55 -7.54 -14.65
C ASN A 165 -6.60 -6.34 -14.48
N SER A 166 -5.60 -6.24 -15.36
CA SER A 166 -4.64 -5.12 -15.38
C SER A 166 -5.29 -3.78 -15.72
N GLN A 167 -6.33 -3.77 -16.57
CA GLN A 167 -7.06 -2.56 -16.92
C GLN A 167 -7.75 -1.95 -15.69
N LEU A 168 -8.37 -2.78 -14.86
CA LEU A 168 -8.98 -2.34 -13.61
C LEU A 168 -7.92 -1.75 -12.66
N ARG A 169 -6.74 -2.39 -12.54
CA ARG A 169 -5.63 -1.85 -11.74
C ARG A 169 -5.27 -0.44 -12.20
N GLN A 170 -5.13 -0.22 -13.51
CA GLN A 170 -4.80 1.07 -14.09
C GLN A 170 -5.92 2.11 -13.88
N GLN A 171 -7.19 1.74 -14.05
CA GLN A 171 -8.33 2.62 -13.80
C GLN A 171 -8.38 3.07 -12.34
N HIS A 172 -8.23 2.14 -11.40
CA HIS A 172 -8.21 2.44 -9.97
C HIS A 172 -7.04 3.34 -9.58
N ILE A 173 -5.83 3.08 -10.10
CA ILE A 173 -4.68 3.97 -9.90
C ILE A 173 -4.99 5.38 -10.42
N LYS A 174 -5.51 5.49 -11.65
CA LYS A 174 -5.81 6.78 -12.28
C LYS A 174 -6.81 7.59 -11.45
N HIS A 175 -7.98 7.02 -11.17
CA HIS A 175 -9.03 7.71 -10.40
C HIS A 175 -8.56 8.04 -8.98
N GLY A 176 -7.82 7.13 -8.34
CA GLY A 176 -7.30 7.36 -7.01
C GLY A 176 -6.29 8.49 -6.95
N LYS A 177 -5.37 8.58 -7.92
CA LYS A 177 -4.41 9.69 -8.00
C LYS A 177 -5.11 11.02 -8.28
N GLU A 178 -6.08 11.05 -9.19
CA GLU A 178 -6.89 12.25 -9.47
C GLU A 178 -7.59 12.75 -8.21
N TYR A 179 -8.25 11.85 -7.48
CA TYR A 179 -8.91 12.16 -6.21
C TYR A 179 -7.92 12.68 -5.15
N ILE A 180 -6.79 12.00 -4.96
CA ILE A 180 -5.77 12.36 -3.96
C ILE A 180 -5.19 13.74 -4.26
N LEU A 181 -4.88 14.05 -5.52
CA LEU A 181 -4.31 15.34 -5.92
C LEU A 181 -5.32 16.48 -5.76
N ALA A 182 -6.61 16.22 -5.99
CA ALA A 182 -7.68 17.20 -5.75
C ALA A 182 -7.91 17.47 -4.25
N LYS A 183 -7.78 16.45 -3.39
CA LYS A 183 -8.14 16.54 -1.97
C LYS A 183 -6.98 16.86 -1.02
N TYR A 184 -5.78 16.36 -1.29
CA TYR A 184 -4.62 16.45 -0.38
C TYR A 184 -3.45 17.25 -0.94
N ASN A 185 -3.68 18.14 -1.90
CA ASN A 185 -2.62 19.04 -2.36
C ASN A 185 -2.17 20.01 -1.25
N GLN A 186 -0.91 20.43 -1.35
CA GLN A 186 -0.27 21.29 -0.37
C GLN A 186 -1.05 22.59 -0.13
N ASN A 187 -1.54 23.24 -1.19
CA ASN A 187 -2.26 24.50 -1.08
C ASN A 187 -3.51 24.35 -0.22
N ARG A 188 -4.32 23.31 -0.48
CA ARG A 188 -5.52 23.02 0.29
C ARG A 188 -5.22 22.73 1.76
N VAL A 189 -4.21 21.91 2.03
CA VAL A 189 -3.79 21.59 3.41
C VAL A 189 -3.33 22.85 4.14
N VAL A 190 -2.51 23.69 3.50
CA VAL A 190 -2.05 24.96 4.08
C VAL A 190 -3.23 25.88 4.34
N SER A 191 -4.13 26.07 3.38
CA SER A 191 -5.33 26.90 3.56
C SER A 191 -6.23 26.42 4.70
N GLN A 192 -6.41 25.11 4.88
CA GLN A 192 -7.20 24.57 6.00
C GLN A 192 -6.59 24.93 7.35
N TRP A 193 -5.27 24.78 7.51
CA TRP A 193 -4.57 25.16 8.73
C TRP A 193 -4.59 26.68 8.95
N SER A 194 -4.32 27.46 7.90
CA SER A 194 -4.38 28.93 7.98
C SER A 194 -5.74 29.42 8.42
N ASN A 195 -6.83 28.89 7.84
CA ASN A 195 -8.20 29.27 8.20
C ASN A 195 -8.52 28.89 9.66
N LEU A 196 -8.10 27.70 10.11
CA LEU A 196 -8.28 27.27 11.50
C LEU A 196 -7.57 28.22 12.47
N PHE A 197 -6.30 28.54 12.20
CA PHE A 197 -5.54 29.45 13.06
C PHE A 197 -6.11 30.86 13.05
N GLN A 198 -6.55 31.37 11.89
CA GLN A 198 -7.24 32.65 11.81
C GLN A 198 -8.53 32.65 12.63
N THR A 199 -9.29 31.55 12.63
CA THR A 199 -10.54 31.44 13.41
C THR A 199 -10.29 31.38 14.91
N LEU A 200 -9.21 30.71 15.35
CA LEU A 200 -8.90 30.55 16.78
C LEU A 200 -8.16 31.75 17.40
N LEU A 201 -7.55 32.60 16.56
CA LEU A 201 -6.77 33.77 17.00
C LEU A 201 -7.50 35.11 16.77
N ALA A 202 -8.67 35.08 16.14
CA ALA A 202 -9.57 36.23 16.02
C ALA A 202 -10.46 36.35 17.26
#